data_AF-A0A6M0MBC9-F1
#
_entry.id   AF-A0A6M0MBC9-F1
#
_cell.length_a   1.000
_cell.length_b   1.000
_cell.length_c   1.000
_cell.angle_alpha   90.00
_cell.angle_beta   90.00
_cell.angle_gamma   90.00
#
_symmetry.space_group_name_H-M   'P 1'
#
loop_
_entity.id
_entity.type
_entity.pdbx_description
1 polymer ?
#
loop_
_entity_poly.entity_id
_entity_poly.type
_entity_poly.pdbx_seq_one_letter_code
_entity_poly.pdbx_strand_id
1 'polypeptide(L)'
;MTIQQKNSRNILANITIGELPAAFVSSEIQEDGTMILTCNVNNPGLFFSSEDGKKDALAVFNESIDAAKELLVKYSESESIN
;
A
#
# COMPACT_ATOMS: atom_id res chain seq x y z
N MET A 1 4.38 -30.89 2.78
CA MET A 1 4.28 -29.52 3.30
C MET A 1 4.77 -28.61 2.20
N THR A 2 3.86 -27.97 1.47
CA THR A 2 4.21 -27.09 0.36
C THR A 2 4.17 -25.66 0.89
N ILE A 3 5.34 -25.07 1.12
CA ILE A 3 5.43 -23.63 1.38
C ILE A 3 5.36 -22.98 0.00
N GLN A 4 4.17 -22.55 -0.41
CA GLN A 4 4.06 -21.61 -1.52
C GLN A 4 4.41 -20.23 -0.96
N GLN A 5 5.68 -19.80 -1.13
CA GLN A 5 5.98 -18.38 -1.08
C GLN A 5 5.36 -17.75 -2.32
N LYS A 6 4.13 -17.28 -2.18
CA LYS A 6 3.42 -16.52 -3.21
C LYS A 6 3.95 -15.09 -3.19
N ASN A 7 4.22 -14.53 -4.37
CA ASN A 7 4.83 -13.22 -4.51
C ASN A 7 3.80 -12.11 -4.16
N SER A 8 3.60 -11.83 -2.87
CA SER A 8 2.85 -10.66 -2.42
C SER A 8 3.69 -9.40 -2.65
N ARG A 9 3.17 -8.40 -3.36
CA ARG A 9 3.83 -7.08 -3.43
C ARG A 9 3.43 -6.30 -2.18
N ASN A 10 4.42 -5.99 -1.35
CA ASN A 10 4.23 -5.24 -0.12
C ASN A 10 4.80 -3.83 -0.25
N ILE A 11 3.99 -2.82 0.05
CA ILE A 11 4.43 -1.43 0.19
C ILE A 11 4.31 -1.08 1.66
N LEU A 12 5.31 -0.41 2.20
CA LEU A 12 5.37 -0.02 3.60
C LEU A 12 5.93 1.40 3.69
N ALA A 13 5.17 2.29 4.32
CA ALA A 13 5.54 3.68 4.52
C ALA A 13 5.32 4.09 5.97
N ASN A 14 6.35 4.70 6.55
CA ASN A 14 6.26 5.38 7.83
C ASN A 14 6.10 6.87 7.57
N ILE A 15 5.08 7.48 8.16
CA ILE A 15 4.83 8.92 8.07
C ILE A 15 5.29 9.55 9.37
N THR A 16 6.33 10.36 9.27
CA THR A 16 6.91 11.13 10.38
C THR A 16 6.68 12.61 10.17
N ILE A 17 6.21 13.31 11.18
CA ILE A 17 6.06 14.77 11.15
C ILE A 17 7.08 15.34 12.15
N GLY A 18 8.10 16.02 11.62
CA GLY A 18 9.33 16.26 12.37
C GLY A 18 10.04 14.93 12.66
N GLU A 19 10.39 14.67 13.92
CA GLU A 19 11.02 13.41 14.36
C GLU A 19 10.02 12.42 14.98
N LEU A 20 8.73 12.76 14.99
CA LEU A 20 7.70 11.96 15.66
C LEU A 20 6.93 11.09 14.66
N PRO A 21 6.72 9.79 14.95
CA PRO A 21 5.90 8.91 14.12
C PRO A 21 4.43 9.32 14.22
N ALA A 22 3.84 9.70 13.07
CA ALA A 22 2.46 10.13 12.98
C ALA A 22 1.53 9.00 12.53
N ALA A 23 1.93 8.26 11.51
CA ALA A 23 1.17 7.15 10.96
C ALA A 23 2.07 6.13 10.26
N PHE A 24 1.47 4.98 9.99
CA PHE A 24 2.05 3.88 9.23
C PHE A 24 1.02 3.46 8.19
N VAL A 25 1.47 3.30 6.94
CA VAL A 25 0.62 2.81 5.87
C VAL A 25 1.31 1.61 5.24
N SER A 26 0.56 0.53 5.02
CA SER A 26 1.01 -0.61 4.26
C SER A 26 -0.04 -1.08 3.28
N SER A 27 0.44 -1.66 2.18
CA SER A 27 -0.40 -2.41 1.26
C SER A 27 0.19 -3.78 1.00
N GLU A 28 -0.69 -4.76 0.88
CA GLU A 28 -0.38 -6.11 0.44
C GLU A 28 -1.28 -6.42 -0.74
N ILE A 29 -0.68 -6.72 -1.89
CA ILE A 29 -1.41 -7.15 -3.08
C ILE A 29 -1.15 -8.63 -3.29
N GLN A 30 -2.23 -9.42 -3.24
CA GLN A 30 -2.24 -10.85 -3.45
C GLN A 30 -2.33 -11.20 -4.95
N GLU A 31 -1.94 -12.43 -5.31
CA GLU A 31 -1.94 -12.91 -6.70
C GLU A 31 -3.34 -12.95 -7.33
N ASP A 32 -4.39 -13.11 -6.53
CA ASP A 32 -5.78 -13.10 -7.00
C ASP A 32 -6.32 -11.66 -7.24
N GLY A 33 -5.47 -10.65 -7.08
CA GLY A 33 -5.82 -9.25 -7.20
C GLY A 33 -6.42 -8.64 -5.94
N THR A 34 -6.58 -9.42 -4.85
CA THR A 34 -7.02 -8.88 -3.56
C THR A 34 -5.96 -7.94 -3.02
N MET A 35 -6.35 -6.69 -2.75
CA MET A 35 -5.49 -5.69 -2.12
C MET A 35 -5.97 -5.42 -0.69
N ILE A 36 -5.06 -5.58 0.28
CA ILE A 36 -5.28 -5.21 1.67
C ILE A 36 -4.54 -3.90 1.92
N LEU A 37 -5.27 -2.84 2.24
CA LEU A 37 -4.72 -1.54 2.64
C LEU A 37 -4.86 -1.38 4.16
N THR A 38 -3.75 -1.14 4.85
CA THR A 38 -3.74 -0.86 6.28
C THR A 38 -3.16 0.53 6.52
N CYS A 39 -3.89 1.37 7.25
CA CYS A 39 -3.37 2.62 7.78
C CYS A 39 -3.55 2.62 9.29
N ASN A 40 -2.44 2.76 10.01
CA ASN A 40 -2.42 2.90 11.45
C ASN A 40 -1.98 4.32 11.80
N VAL A 41 -2.85 5.07 12.48
CA VAL A 41 -2.54 6.43 12.93
C VAL A 41 -2.07 6.38 14.37
N ASN A 42 -0.75 6.43 14.57
CA ASN A 42 -0.11 6.33 15.87
C ASN A 42 -0.33 7.60 16.72
N ASN A 43 -0.32 8.77 16.08
CA ASN A 43 -0.56 10.05 16.73
C ASN A 43 -1.60 10.87 15.95
N PRO A 44 -2.91 10.70 16.25
CA PRO A 44 -3.99 11.36 15.52
C PRO A 44 -3.90 12.88 15.53
N GLY A 45 -3.56 13.48 16.68
CA GLY A 45 -3.46 14.93 16.81
C GLY A 45 -2.39 15.51 15.89
N LEU A 46 -1.22 14.87 15.87
CA LEU A 46 -0.11 15.26 14.99
C LEU A 46 -0.47 15.05 13.51
N PHE A 47 -0.99 13.87 13.16
CA PHE A 47 -1.37 13.51 11.80
C PHE A 47 -2.43 14.44 11.21
N PHE A 48 -3.53 14.72 11.94
CA PHE A 48 -4.60 15.57 11.43
C PHE A 48 -4.27 17.06 11.42
N SER A 49 -3.29 17.49 12.22
CA SER A 49 -2.80 18.87 12.23
C SER A 49 -1.82 19.20 11.10
N SER A 50 -1.25 18.19 10.44
CA SER A 50 -0.26 18.37 9.37
C SER A 50 -0.88 18.12 7.99
N GLU A 51 -0.86 19.14 7.14
CA GLU A 51 -1.23 18.97 5.73
C GLU A 51 -0.25 18.05 4.98
N ASP A 52 1.03 18.09 5.34
CA ASP A 52 2.06 17.25 4.72
C ASP A 52 1.85 15.77 5.09
N GLY A 53 1.53 15.48 6.36
CA GLY A 53 1.24 14.10 6.78
C GLY A 53 0.02 13.49 6.09
N LYS A 54 -1.02 14.30 5.81
CA LYS A 54 -2.19 13.86 5.03
C LYS A 54 -1.83 13.60 3.56
N LYS A 55 -1.00 14.46 2.95
CA LYS A 55 -0.54 14.30 1.57
C LYS A 55 0.33 13.05 1.42
N ASP A 56 1.23 12.81 2.36
CA ASP A 56 2.09 11.62 2.36
C ASP A 56 1.26 10.34 2.45
N ALA A 57 0.26 10.30 3.34
CA ALA A 57 -0.66 9.15 3.41
C ALA A 57 -1.39 8.92 2.09
N LEU A 58 -1.90 9.99 1.47
CA LEU A 58 -2.59 9.92 0.19
C LEU A 58 -1.67 9.44 -0.94
N ALA A 59 -0.41 9.87 -0.96
CA ALA A 59 0.59 9.44 -1.94
C ALA A 59 0.83 7.92 -1.85
N VAL A 60 0.96 7.38 -0.63
CA VAL A 60 1.15 5.93 -0.41
C VAL A 60 -0.08 5.14 -0.86
N PHE A 61 -1.29 5.65 -0.61
CA PHE A 61 -2.51 5.02 -1.12
C PHE A 61 -2.56 5.00 -2.65
N ASN A 62 -2.21 6.11 -3.30
CA ASN A 62 -2.18 6.18 -4.75
C ASN A 62 -1.15 5.21 -5.35
N GLU A 63 0.06 5.15 -4.79
CA GLU A 63 1.10 4.20 -5.23
C GLU A 63 0.64 2.75 -5.08
N SER A 64 -0.06 2.43 -3.99
CA SER A 64 -0.63 1.10 -3.77
C SER A 64 -1.71 0.75 -4.79
N ILE A 65 -2.58 1.71 -5.13
CA ILE A 65 -3.60 1.54 -6.16
C ILE A 65 -2.96 1.36 -7.53
N ASP A 66 -1.92 2.12 -7.87
CA ASP A 66 -1.26 2.03 -9.17
C ASP A 66 -0.51 0.69 -9.31
N ALA A 67 0.15 0.22 -8.24
CA ALA A 67 0.74 -1.11 -8.20
C ALA A 67 -0.30 -2.24 -8.40
N ALA A 68 -1.52 -2.07 -7.87
CA ALA A 68 -2.61 -3.01 -8.09
C ALA A 68 -3.13 -2.99 -9.54
N LYS A 69 -3.23 -1.80 -10.17
CA LYS A 69 -3.60 -1.67 -11.58
C LYS A 69 -2.57 -2.31 -12.51
N GLU A 70 -1.27 -2.12 -12.24
CA GLU A 70 -0.20 -2.77 -13.02
C GLU A 70 -0.33 -4.30 -13.00
N LEU A 71 -0.67 -4.87 -11.84
CA LEU A 71 -0.89 -6.31 -11.70
C LEU A 71 -2.13 -6.76 -12.49
N LEU A 72 -3.23 -6.00 -12.44
CA LEU A 72 -4.43 -6.28 -13.22
C LEU A 72 -4.13 -6.34 -14.73
N VAL A 73 -3.37 -5.37 -15.26
CA VAL A 73 -2.99 -5.34 -16.68
C VAL A 73 -2.18 -6.59 -17.05
N LYS A 74 -1.15 -6.93 -16.26
CA LYS A 74 -0.34 -8.14 -16.50
C LYS A 74 -1.18 -9.42 -16.55
N TYR A 75 -2.17 -9.55 -15.67
CA TYR A 75 -3.05 -10.72 -15.67
C TYR A 75 -4.00 -10.72 -16.87
N SER A 76 -4.55 -9.56 -17.26
CA SER A 76 -5.42 -9.46 -18.45
C SER A 76 -4.70 -9.81 -19.76
N GLU A 77 -3.41 -9.44 -19.88
CA GLU A 77 -2.58 -9.81 -21.03
C GLU A 77 -2.26 -11.31 -21.05
N SER A 78 -2.08 -11.92 -19.87
CA SER A 78 -1.81 -13.35 -19.75
C SER A 78 -3.01 -14.25 -20.14
N GLU A 79 -4.25 -13.78 -19.95
CA GLU A 79 -5.44 -14.50 -20.40
C GLU A 79 -5.68 -14.39 -21.92
N SER A 80 -5.12 -13.37 -22.58
CA SER A 80 -5.26 -13.18 -24.03
C SER A 80 -4.28 -14.00 -24.90
N ILE A 81 -3.42 -14.82 -24.28
CA ILE A 81 -2.42 -15.67 -24.98
C ILE A 81 -2.83 -17.17 -24.95
N ASN A 82 -3.98 -17.53 -24.36
CA ASN A 82 -4.49 -18.91 -24.35
C ASN A 82 -5.70 -19.10 -25.28
#